data_AF-T1AF68-F1
#
_entry.id   AF-T1AF68-F1
#
_cell.length_a   1.000
_cell.length_b   1.000
_cell.length_c   1.000
_cell.angle_alpha   90.00
_cell.angle_beta   90.00
_cell.angle_gamma   90.00
#
_symmetry.space_group_name_H-M   'P 1'
#
loop_
_entity.id
_entity.type
_entity.pdbx_description
1 polymer ?
#
loop_
_entity_poly.entity_id
_entity_poly.type
_entity_poly.pdbx_seq_one_letter_code
_entity_poly.pdbx_strand_id
1 'polypeptide(L)'
;MLATAHALGFGIYRQRGLVQIFDQDTLWTDVGYVLEGGELAAGQLVTLARTPDTSPEFLENHSDPQDLIQFYPFNGADEQTAWLLQSIQAEIQDQELRPEDIVVINPNPLTTQKEVGPIRQQLFDKGINSELAGVSTSADIFTKVGSVTFTGIFRAKGNEAGMVYIMNAQDCASGWDKPATVLVRNRLFTAITRSKAWVRILGIGPNMDLLIQEWNTLRENDYKLRFRYPTDEEKKQLRIINKELQGRGQTRRRAVKLQREQLILAVARGDIDRDQLILELENLKPATSKR
;
A
#
# COMPACT_ATOMS: atom_id res chain seq x y z
N MET A 1 14.12 -4.00 -3.35
CA MET A 1 12.69 -3.71 -3.03
C MET A 1 12.50 -2.82 -1.79
N LEU A 2 13.05 -3.18 -0.62
CA LEU A 2 12.80 -2.48 0.64
C LEU A 2 13.33 -1.02 0.68
N ALA A 3 14.41 -0.73 -0.04
CA ALA A 3 14.93 0.63 -0.22
C ALA A 3 13.88 1.56 -0.86
N THR A 4 13.23 1.10 -1.92
CA THR A 4 12.16 1.83 -2.61
C THR A 4 10.95 2.06 -1.72
N ALA A 5 10.54 1.05 -0.95
CA ALA A 5 9.44 1.19 0.01
C ALA A 5 9.74 2.30 1.03
N HIS A 6 10.94 2.29 1.64
CA HIS A 6 11.35 3.34 2.58
C HIS A 6 11.47 4.71 1.91
N ALA A 7 12.12 4.80 0.75
CA ALA A 7 12.31 6.06 0.04
C ALA A 7 10.97 6.78 -0.21
N LEU A 8 10.00 6.06 -0.77
CA LEU A 8 8.67 6.60 -1.09
C LEU A 8 7.82 6.79 0.17
N GLY A 9 7.88 5.83 1.10
CA GLY A 9 7.12 5.86 2.35
C GLY A 9 7.54 6.99 3.30
N PHE A 10 8.84 7.28 3.35
CA PHE A 10 9.42 8.35 4.18
C PHE A 10 9.50 9.66 3.41
N GLY A 11 9.30 9.64 2.09
CA GLY A 11 9.43 10.82 1.23
C GLY A 11 10.86 11.36 1.22
N ILE A 12 11.85 10.48 1.13
CA ILE A 12 13.28 10.83 1.11
C ILE A 12 13.59 11.83 -0.01
N TYR A 13 13.03 11.60 -1.20
CA TYR A 13 13.21 12.45 -2.39
C TYR A 13 12.01 13.33 -2.70
N ARG A 14 11.06 13.44 -1.77
CA ARG A 14 9.87 14.26 -1.96
C ARG A 14 10.25 15.73 -1.87
N GLN A 15 9.89 16.53 -2.88
CA GLN A 15 10.21 17.97 -2.95
C GLN A 15 9.73 18.77 -1.74
N ARG A 16 8.61 18.36 -1.13
CA ARG A 16 8.03 18.99 0.07
C ARG A 16 8.61 18.44 1.39
N GLY A 17 9.76 17.78 1.33
CA GLY A 17 10.48 17.22 2.46
C GLY A 17 9.91 15.90 2.98
N LEU A 18 10.61 15.38 4.00
CA LEU A 18 10.32 14.12 4.68
C LEU A 18 8.87 14.05 5.18
N VAL A 19 8.28 12.88 5.01
CA VAL A 19 6.94 12.52 5.46
C VAL A 19 7.02 11.93 6.87
N GLN A 20 8.03 11.11 7.14
CA GLN A 20 8.26 10.46 8.43
C GLN A 20 9.71 9.97 8.50
N ILE A 21 10.14 9.57 9.70
CA ILE A 21 11.45 8.98 9.96
C ILE A 21 11.36 8.02 11.15
N PHE A 22 12.34 7.15 11.31
CA PHE A 22 12.51 6.35 12.53
C PHE A 22 12.80 7.23 13.76
N ASP A 23 12.23 6.84 14.91
CA ASP A 23 12.41 7.53 16.19
C ASP A 23 13.83 7.33 16.76
N GLN A 24 14.46 6.20 16.47
CA GLN A 24 15.79 5.83 16.94
C GLN A 24 16.70 5.55 15.75
N ASP A 25 17.91 6.08 15.79
CA ASP A 25 18.88 5.96 14.70
C ASP A 25 19.29 4.49 14.48
N THR A 26 19.31 3.67 15.55
CA THR A 26 19.60 2.23 15.50
C THR A 26 18.63 1.44 14.64
N LEU A 27 17.39 1.92 14.48
CA LEU A 27 16.39 1.24 13.66
C LEU A 27 16.80 1.16 12.18
N TRP A 28 17.61 2.11 11.69
CA TRP A 28 18.17 2.02 10.34
C TRP A 28 19.03 0.77 10.19
N THR A 29 19.89 0.50 11.18
CA THR A 29 20.73 -0.71 11.22
C THR A 29 19.89 -1.96 11.39
N ASP A 30 18.88 -1.94 12.28
CA ASP A 30 18.00 -3.10 12.53
C ASP A 30 17.24 -3.54 11.28
N VAL A 31 16.86 -2.60 10.42
CA VAL A 31 16.19 -2.92 9.15
C VAL A 31 17.18 -3.17 8.00
N GLY A 32 18.48 -3.12 8.24
CA GLY A 32 19.54 -3.51 7.30
C GLY A 32 20.17 -2.37 6.49
N TYR A 33 20.16 -1.13 6.98
CA TYR A 33 20.97 -0.05 6.41
C TYR A 33 22.29 0.13 7.14
N VAL A 34 23.31 0.51 6.39
CA VAL A 34 24.61 0.95 6.89
C VAL A 34 24.87 2.40 6.48
N LEU A 35 25.61 3.11 7.32
CA LEU A 35 26.08 4.46 7.01
C LEU A 35 27.21 4.36 5.97
N GLU A 36 26.98 4.87 4.77
CA GLU A 36 27.99 4.92 3.70
C GLU A 36 28.67 6.29 3.64
N GLY A 37 27.97 7.36 4.03
CA GLY A 37 28.54 8.71 4.03
C GLY A 37 27.76 9.70 4.87
N GLY A 38 28.48 10.71 5.37
CA GLY A 38 27.91 11.70 6.29
C GLY A 38 27.73 11.14 7.69
N GLU A 39 26.72 11.64 8.42
CA GLU A 39 26.45 11.24 9.80
C GLU A 39 24.93 11.29 10.09
N LEU A 40 24.45 10.38 10.93
CA LEU A 40 23.08 10.41 11.48
C LEU A 40 22.96 11.49 12.58
N ALA A 41 23.37 12.72 12.28
CA ALA A 41 23.38 13.85 13.20
C ALA A 41 22.42 14.95 12.74
N ALA A 42 21.82 15.66 13.70
CA ALA A 42 20.80 16.67 13.45
C ALA A 42 21.24 17.71 12.39
N GLY A 43 20.47 17.81 11.31
CA GLY A 43 20.69 18.76 10.23
C GLY A 43 21.82 18.42 9.26
N GLN A 44 22.54 17.32 9.46
CA GLN A 44 23.63 16.87 8.60
C GLN A 44 23.13 16.07 7.40
N LEU A 45 23.91 16.04 6.32
CA LEU A 45 23.64 15.15 5.21
C LEU A 45 24.04 13.72 5.57
N VAL A 46 23.22 12.75 5.19
CA VAL A 46 23.47 11.33 5.38
C VAL A 46 23.21 10.55 4.10
N THR A 47 24.03 9.51 3.88
CA THR A 47 23.85 8.48 2.85
C THR A 47 23.77 7.13 3.53
N LEU A 48 22.61 6.48 3.40
CA LEU A 48 22.37 5.13 3.90
C LEU A 48 22.25 4.15 2.72
N ALA A 49 22.97 3.03 2.81
CA ALA A 49 22.93 1.96 1.81
C ALA A 49 22.46 0.66 2.48
N ARG A 50 21.85 -0.25 1.72
CA ARG A 50 21.59 -1.62 2.21
C ARG A 50 22.73 -2.53 1.77
N THR A 51 23.13 -3.48 2.62
CA THR A 51 24.12 -4.49 2.25
C THR A 51 23.43 -5.71 1.61
N PRO A 52 24.14 -6.46 0.74
CA PRO A 52 23.63 -7.71 0.14
C PRO A 52 23.16 -8.72 1.19
N ASP A 53 23.82 -8.77 2.35
CA ASP A 53 23.46 -9.68 3.47
C ASP A 53 22.03 -9.49 4.02
N THR A 54 21.40 -8.34 3.73
CA THR A 54 20.06 -7.98 4.23
C THR A 54 19.00 -7.98 3.13
N SER A 55 19.36 -8.44 1.93
CA SER A 55 18.48 -8.68 0.79
C SER A 55 18.51 -10.19 0.48
N PRO A 56 17.38 -10.84 0.17
CA PRO A 56 17.42 -12.23 -0.27
C PRO A 56 18.22 -12.32 -1.58
N GLU A 57 19.43 -12.88 -1.53
CA GLU A 57 20.34 -13.07 -2.68
C GLU A 57 19.65 -13.69 -3.90
N PHE A 58 18.64 -14.53 -3.67
CA PHE A 58 17.91 -15.25 -4.71
C PHE A 58 17.23 -14.36 -5.76
N LEU A 59 16.75 -13.17 -5.38
CA LEU A 59 16.03 -12.29 -6.31
C LEU A 59 16.96 -11.36 -7.10
N GLU A 60 18.05 -10.93 -6.47
CA GLU A 60 19.02 -10.00 -7.07
C GLU A 60 19.96 -10.70 -8.07
N ASN A 61 20.16 -12.03 -7.92
CA ASN A 61 21.00 -12.83 -8.82
C ASN A 61 20.28 -13.34 -10.08
N HIS A 62 18.95 -13.27 -10.15
CA HIS A 62 18.14 -13.84 -11.25
C HIS A 62 17.25 -12.83 -11.98
N SER A 63 17.21 -11.59 -11.53
CA SER A 63 16.50 -10.50 -12.21
C SER A 63 17.27 -9.21 -12.03
N ASP A 64 17.32 -8.36 -13.07
CA ASP A 64 17.86 -7.02 -12.91
C ASP A 64 17.06 -6.31 -11.80
N PRO A 65 17.70 -5.64 -10.81
CA PRO A 65 17.00 -4.85 -9.80
C PRO A 65 15.98 -3.86 -10.38
N GLN A 66 16.17 -3.44 -11.63
CA GLN A 66 15.26 -2.58 -12.39
C GLN A 66 13.96 -3.29 -12.80
N ASP A 67 13.94 -4.62 -12.87
CA ASP A 67 12.77 -5.42 -13.22
C ASP A 67 11.91 -5.78 -11.99
N LEU A 68 12.47 -5.68 -10.78
CA LEU A 68 11.77 -5.98 -9.54
C LEU A 68 10.67 -4.97 -9.23
N ILE A 69 10.90 -3.69 -9.47
CA ILE A 69 9.89 -2.62 -9.27
C ILE A 69 9.82 -1.77 -10.51
N GLN A 70 8.62 -1.69 -11.10
CA GLN A 70 8.36 -0.88 -12.28
C GLN A 70 7.15 0.02 -12.05
N PHE A 71 7.23 1.24 -12.58
CA PHE A 71 6.15 2.24 -12.52
C PHE A 71 5.54 2.41 -13.91
N TYR A 72 4.21 2.43 -13.97
CA TYR A 72 3.45 2.60 -15.21
C TYR A 72 2.44 3.74 -15.05
N PRO A 73 2.71 4.92 -15.64
CA PRO A 73 1.74 5.98 -15.75
C PRO A 73 0.76 5.70 -16.90
N PHE A 74 -0.52 6.05 -16.70
CA PHE A 74 -1.56 5.97 -17.72
C PHE A 74 -2.33 7.29 -17.81
N ASN A 75 -3.03 7.50 -18.92
CA ASN A 75 -3.85 8.70 -19.15
C ASN A 75 -5.22 8.60 -18.50
N GLY A 76 -5.67 7.40 -18.14
CA GLY A 76 -6.98 7.17 -17.55
C GLY A 76 -7.13 5.78 -16.91
N ALA A 77 -8.21 5.64 -16.14
CA ALA A 77 -8.50 4.40 -15.43
C ALA A 77 -8.72 3.21 -16.39
N ASP A 78 -9.38 3.44 -17.53
CA ASP A 78 -9.64 2.41 -18.53
C ASP A 78 -8.34 1.87 -19.15
N GLU A 79 -7.38 2.76 -19.44
CA GLU A 79 -6.06 2.38 -19.97
C GLU A 79 -5.27 1.56 -18.95
N GLN A 80 -5.24 2.01 -17.68
CA GLN A 80 -4.63 1.25 -16.59
C GLN A 80 -5.26 -0.14 -16.44
N THR A 81 -6.60 -0.22 -16.49
CA THR A 81 -7.34 -1.48 -16.38
C THR A 81 -7.03 -2.41 -17.55
N ALA A 82 -7.02 -1.89 -18.79
CA ALA A 82 -6.70 -2.68 -19.97
C ALA A 82 -5.27 -3.23 -19.92
N TRP A 83 -4.30 -2.40 -19.52
CA TRP A 83 -2.92 -2.83 -19.37
C TRP A 83 -2.73 -3.87 -18.26
N LEU A 84 -3.36 -3.67 -17.10
CA LEU A 84 -3.29 -4.62 -15.99
C LEU A 84 -3.91 -5.97 -16.37
N LEU A 85 -5.04 -5.95 -17.08
CA LEU A 85 -5.68 -7.15 -17.60
C LEU A 85 -4.72 -7.93 -18.51
N GLN A 86 -4.13 -7.26 -19.50
CA GLN A 86 -3.18 -7.88 -20.44
C GLN A 86 -1.95 -8.44 -19.71
N SER A 87 -1.44 -7.71 -18.72
CA SER A 87 -0.26 -8.14 -17.96
C SER A 87 -0.54 -9.40 -17.14
N ILE A 88 -1.66 -9.45 -16.41
CA ILE A 88 -2.09 -10.65 -15.68
C ILE A 88 -2.28 -11.83 -16.63
N GLN A 89 -2.87 -11.61 -17.81
CA GLN A 89 -3.04 -12.67 -18.80
C GLN A 89 -1.70 -13.22 -19.28
N ALA A 90 -0.78 -12.36 -19.69
CA ALA A 90 0.54 -12.75 -20.17
C ALA A 90 1.34 -13.46 -19.08
N GLU A 91 1.25 -13.00 -17.84
CA GLU A 91 1.92 -13.65 -16.71
C GLU A 91 1.42 -15.08 -16.46
N ILE A 92 0.12 -15.30 -16.53
CA ILE A 92 -0.47 -16.62 -16.33
C ILE A 92 -0.20 -17.54 -17.54
N GLN A 93 -0.30 -17.01 -18.77
CA GLN A 93 -0.26 -17.82 -19.99
C GLN A 93 1.15 -18.03 -20.53
N ASP A 94 1.99 -17.00 -20.50
CA ASP A 94 3.31 -17.01 -21.13
C ASP A 94 4.45 -17.20 -20.11
N GLN A 95 4.26 -16.73 -18.87
CA GLN A 95 5.27 -16.81 -17.80
C GLN A 95 4.96 -17.89 -16.75
N GLU A 96 3.88 -18.66 -16.95
CA GLU A 96 3.44 -19.75 -16.08
C GLU A 96 3.27 -19.36 -14.60
N LEU A 97 2.99 -18.09 -14.31
CA LEU A 97 2.67 -17.64 -12.96
C LEU A 97 1.34 -18.23 -12.53
N ARG A 98 1.32 -18.86 -11.36
CA ARG A 98 0.08 -19.37 -10.77
C ARG A 98 -0.80 -18.18 -10.40
N PRO A 99 -2.11 -18.19 -10.74
CA PRO A 99 -3.00 -17.08 -10.43
C PRO A 99 -3.00 -16.67 -8.94
N GLU A 100 -2.89 -17.64 -8.03
CA GLU A 100 -2.83 -17.40 -6.58
C GLU A 100 -1.55 -16.69 -6.09
N ASP A 101 -0.50 -16.62 -6.91
CA ASP A 101 0.72 -15.86 -6.62
C ASP A 101 0.64 -14.40 -7.08
N ILE A 102 -0.48 -13.99 -7.69
CA ILE A 102 -0.74 -12.64 -8.17
C ILE A 102 -1.72 -11.94 -7.23
N VAL A 103 -1.29 -10.81 -6.65
CA VAL A 103 -2.11 -9.96 -5.80
C VAL A 103 -2.23 -8.56 -6.39
N VAL A 104 -3.45 -8.06 -6.53
CA VAL A 104 -3.74 -6.68 -6.92
C VAL A 104 -4.25 -5.90 -5.71
N ILE A 105 -3.53 -4.85 -5.33
CA ILE A 105 -3.83 -4.00 -4.18
C ILE A 105 -4.32 -2.63 -4.66
N ASN A 106 -5.53 -2.25 -4.25
CA ASN A 106 -5.95 -0.86 -4.29
C ASN A 106 -5.60 -0.18 -2.95
N PRO A 107 -4.73 0.84 -2.93
CA PRO A 107 -4.23 1.44 -1.69
C PRO A 107 -5.33 2.19 -0.93
N ASN A 108 -6.34 2.70 -1.63
CA ASN A 108 -7.46 3.40 -1.01
C ASN A 108 -8.56 2.41 -0.56
N PRO A 109 -8.69 2.14 0.76
CA PRO A 109 -9.61 1.13 1.25
C PRO A 109 -11.09 1.49 1.07
N LEU A 110 -11.40 2.77 0.81
CA LEU A 110 -12.79 3.23 0.65
C LEU A 110 -13.31 2.97 -0.77
N THR A 111 -12.42 2.85 -1.75
CA THR A 111 -12.79 2.72 -3.16
C THR A 111 -12.54 1.33 -3.72
N THR A 112 -11.86 0.44 -2.98
CA THR A 112 -11.40 -0.87 -3.49
C THR A 112 -12.47 -1.64 -4.26
N GLN A 113 -13.66 -1.87 -3.70
CA GLN A 113 -14.70 -2.66 -4.38
C GLN A 113 -15.10 -2.07 -5.75
N LYS A 114 -15.21 -0.75 -5.83
CA LYS A 114 -15.57 -0.03 -7.05
C LYS A 114 -14.44 -0.12 -8.07
N GLU A 115 -13.21 0.18 -7.66
CA GLU A 115 -12.07 0.31 -8.56
C GLU A 115 -11.62 -1.06 -9.13
N VAL A 116 -11.75 -2.14 -8.36
CA VAL A 116 -11.40 -3.50 -8.83
C VAL A 116 -12.50 -4.16 -9.65
N GLY A 117 -13.74 -3.65 -9.60
CA GLY A 117 -14.90 -4.25 -10.27
C GLY A 117 -14.70 -4.44 -11.78
N PRO A 118 -14.35 -3.38 -12.54
CA PRO A 118 -14.20 -3.47 -13.99
C PRO A 118 -13.18 -4.53 -14.46
N ILE A 119 -12.01 -4.60 -13.83
CA ILE A 119 -10.99 -5.58 -14.21
C ILE A 119 -11.39 -7.01 -13.83
N ARG A 120 -12.02 -7.21 -12.67
CA ARG A 120 -12.47 -8.53 -12.25
C ARG A 120 -13.52 -9.10 -13.19
N GLN A 121 -14.43 -8.28 -13.68
CA GLN A 121 -15.40 -8.69 -14.70
C GLN A 121 -14.67 -9.10 -15.99
N GLN A 122 -13.73 -8.30 -16.47
CA GLN A 122 -12.99 -8.60 -17.70
C GLN A 122 -12.11 -9.86 -17.58
N LEU A 123 -11.51 -10.10 -16.41
CA LEU A 123 -10.78 -11.36 -16.14
C LEU A 123 -11.73 -12.56 -16.21
N PHE A 124 -12.92 -12.44 -15.62
CA PHE A 124 -13.93 -13.50 -15.67
C PHE A 124 -14.38 -13.80 -17.11
N ASP A 125 -14.60 -12.78 -17.93
CA ASP A 125 -14.94 -12.93 -19.34
C ASP A 125 -13.83 -13.65 -20.15
N LYS A 126 -12.59 -13.60 -19.65
CA LYS A 126 -11.40 -14.29 -20.20
C LYS A 126 -11.12 -15.64 -19.53
N GLY A 127 -12.01 -16.12 -18.67
CA GLY A 127 -11.88 -17.41 -17.98
C GLY A 127 -10.86 -17.42 -16.84
N ILE A 128 -10.40 -16.26 -16.37
CA ILE A 128 -9.47 -16.14 -15.25
C ILE A 128 -10.26 -15.81 -13.98
N ASN A 129 -10.20 -16.70 -12.99
CA ASN A 129 -10.90 -16.50 -11.73
C ASN A 129 -10.22 -15.40 -10.91
N SER A 130 -11.03 -14.63 -10.18
CA SER A 130 -10.53 -13.61 -9.26
C SER A 130 -11.37 -13.50 -7.99
N GLU A 131 -10.70 -13.33 -6.86
CA GLU A 131 -11.34 -13.19 -5.55
C GLU A 131 -11.10 -11.80 -4.99
N LEU A 132 -12.09 -11.24 -4.30
CA LEU A 132 -11.90 -10.04 -3.50
C LEU A 132 -11.82 -10.42 -2.03
N ALA A 133 -10.64 -10.28 -1.45
CA ALA A 133 -10.34 -10.74 -0.09
C ALA A 133 -11.33 -10.15 0.94
N GLY A 134 -12.03 -11.04 1.64
CA GLY A 134 -13.00 -10.70 2.68
C GLY A 134 -14.29 -10.01 2.20
N VAL A 135 -14.59 -10.12 0.91
CA VAL A 135 -15.90 -9.82 0.31
C VAL A 135 -16.42 -11.06 -0.43
N SER A 136 -15.64 -11.57 -1.39
CA SER A 136 -15.95 -12.82 -2.11
C SER A 136 -15.48 -14.06 -1.35
N THR A 137 -14.51 -13.90 -0.45
CA THR A 137 -14.02 -14.94 0.45
C THR A 137 -14.41 -14.66 1.90
N SER A 138 -14.38 -15.69 2.75
CA SER A 138 -14.50 -15.50 4.20
C SER A 138 -13.39 -14.59 4.73
N ALA A 139 -13.60 -14.02 5.92
CA ALA A 139 -12.65 -13.08 6.50
C ALA A 139 -11.24 -13.67 6.70
N ASP A 140 -11.15 -15.00 6.82
CA ASP A 140 -9.93 -15.75 7.12
C ASP A 140 -9.21 -16.27 5.87
N ILE A 141 -9.82 -16.17 4.68
CA ILE A 141 -9.24 -16.65 3.42
C ILE A 141 -8.78 -15.46 2.59
N PHE A 142 -7.46 -15.29 2.45
CA PHE A 142 -6.85 -14.23 1.65
C PHE A 142 -6.59 -14.65 0.19
N THR A 143 -6.09 -15.86 -0.02
CA THR A 143 -5.82 -16.43 -1.36
C THR A 143 -6.63 -17.70 -1.58
N LYS A 144 -6.92 -17.99 -2.85
CA LYS A 144 -7.60 -19.20 -3.29
C LYS A 144 -6.87 -19.73 -4.52
N VAL A 145 -6.59 -21.03 -4.51
CA VAL A 145 -5.91 -21.72 -5.62
C VAL A 145 -6.64 -21.47 -6.94
N GLY A 146 -5.89 -21.11 -7.99
CA GLY A 146 -6.42 -20.84 -9.32
C GLY A 146 -7.13 -19.50 -9.48
N SER A 147 -7.02 -18.58 -8.51
CA SER A 147 -7.63 -17.25 -8.57
C SER A 147 -6.63 -16.13 -8.26
N VAL A 148 -6.71 -15.04 -9.03
CA VAL A 148 -6.02 -13.78 -8.71
C VAL A 148 -6.68 -13.10 -7.52
N THR A 149 -5.89 -12.68 -6.53
CA THR A 149 -6.43 -12.00 -5.34
C THR A 149 -6.45 -10.49 -5.52
N PHE A 150 -7.63 -9.89 -5.50
CA PHE A 150 -7.84 -8.45 -5.35
C PHE A 150 -8.04 -8.11 -3.88
N THR A 151 -7.48 -6.99 -3.43
CA THR A 151 -7.58 -6.60 -2.02
C THR A 151 -7.44 -5.10 -1.78
N GLY A 152 -7.95 -4.67 -0.63
CA GLY A 152 -7.68 -3.35 -0.07
C GLY A 152 -6.49 -3.41 0.87
N ILE A 153 -5.81 -2.28 1.08
CA ILE A 153 -4.54 -2.24 1.80
C ILE A 153 -4.55 -2.87 3.21
N PHE A 154 -5.64 -2.74 3.96
CA PHE A 154 -5.69 -3.24 5.33
C PHE A 154 -5.75 -4.77 5.42
N ARG A 155 -6.29 -5.44 4.40
CA ARG A 155 -6.32 -6.90 4.32
C ARG A 155 -5.05 -7.47 3.71
N ALA A 156 -4.34 -6.68 2.90
CA ALA A 156 -3.04 -7.07 2.37
C ALA A 156 -1.99 -7.25 3.48
N LYS A 157 -2.09 -6.52 4.60
CA LYS A 157 -1.12 -6.61 5.70
C LYS A 157 -1.01 -8.04 6.23
N GLY A 158 0.23 -8.55 6.30
CA GLY A 158 0.53 -9.90 6.78
C GLY A 158 0.43 -10.99 5.70
N ASN A 159 -0.10 -10.64 4.53
CA ASN A 159 -0.16 -11.54 3.38
C ASN A 159 0.87 -11.11 2.33
N GLU A 160 1.47 -12.07 1.63
CA GLU A 160 2.54 -11.82 0.68
C GLU A 160 2.37 -12.67 -0.56
N ALA A 161 2.82 -12.17 -1.70
CA ALA A 161 2.67 -12.81 -3.01
C ALA A 161 3.92 -12.61 -3.87
N GLY A 162 4.12 -13.48 -4.87
CA GLY A 162 5.24 -13.35 -5.80
C GLY A 162 5.14 -12.09 -6.64
N MET A 163 3.97 -11.86 -7.25
CA MET A 163 3.67 -10.69 -8.06
C MET A 163 2.65 -9.80 -7.36
N VAL A 164 2.99 -8.52 -7.19
CA VAL A 164 2.08 -7.52 -6.61
C VAL A 164 1.87 -6.35 -7.58
N TYR A 165 0.62 -6.15 -7.94
CA TYR A 165 0.17 -4.93 -8.61
C TYR A 165 -0.38 -3.94 -7.60
N ILE A 166 0.07 -2.69 -7.65
CA ILE A 166 -0.49 -1.59 -6.88
C ILE A 166 -1.22 -0.69 -7.87
N MET A 167 -2.54 -0.80 -7.93
CA MET A 167 -3.35 0.05 -8.80
C MET A 167 -3.65 1.39 -8.15
N ASN A 168 -3.93 2.42 -8.95
CA ASN A 168 -4.30 3.75 -8.44
C ASN A 168 -3.27 4.34 -7.46
N ALA A 169 -1.99 4.11 -7.70
CA ALA A 169 -0.91 4.54 -6.82
C ALA A 169 -0.83 6.07 -6.65
N GLN A 170 -1.40 6.86 -7.56
CA GLN A 170 -1.54 8.31 -7.39
C GLN A 170 -2.26 8.70 -6.08
N ASP A 171 -3.13 7.84 -5.55
CA ASP A 171 -3.78 8.05 -4.25
C ASP A 171 -2.78 8.07 -3.09
N CYS A 172 -1.59 7.50 -3.29
CA CYS A 172 -0.49 7.54 -2.32
C CYS A 172 0.29 8.86 -2.31
N ALA A 173 0.03 9.76 -3.25
CA ALA A 173 0.61 11.09 -3.29
C ALA A 173 -0.41 12.23 -3.11
N SER A 174 -1.68 11.90 -2.80
CA SER A 174 -2.79 12.87 -2.74
C SER A 174 -3.04 13.52 -1.37
N GLY A 175 -2.15 13.32 -0.39
CA GLY A 175 -2.31 13.89 0.95
C GLY A 175 -2.36 15.43 0.95
N TRP A 176 -3.45 16.01 1.46
CA TRP A 176 -3.65 17.45 1.53
C TRP A 176 -2.91 18.14 2.69
N ASP A 177 -2.64 17.40 3.76
CA ASP A 177 -1.87 17.84 4.93
C ASP A 177 -0.82 16.78 5.33
N LYS A 178 0.00 17.09 6.35
CA LYS A 178 1.04 16.15 6.80
C LYS A 178 0.46 14.82 7.33
N PRO A 179 -0.56 14.79 8.21
CA PRO A 179 -1.17 13.54 8.66
C PRO A 179 -1.74 12.67 7.54
N ALA A 180 -2.47 13.27 6.59
CA ALA A 180 -3.01 12.56 5.43
C ALA A 180 -1.87 12.01 4.56
N THR A 181 -0.82 12.80 4.33
CA THR A 181 0.38 12.38 3.58
C THR A 181 1.03 11.15 4.21
N VAL A 182 1.26 11.16 5.53
CA VAL A 182 1.80 10.00 6.26
C VAL A 182 0.94 8.77 6.05
N LEU A 183 -0.37 8.91 6.16
CA LEU A 183 -1.31 7.80 6.03
C LEU A 183 -1.25 7.20 4.62
N VAL A 184 -1.28 8.02 3.57
CA VAL A 184 -1.28 7.54 2.19
C VAL A 184 0.08 6.96 1.76
N ARG A 185 1.19 7.49 2.30
CA ARG A 185 2.54 6.94 2.06
C ARG A 185 2.80 5.64 2.82
N ASN A 186 2.24 5.49 4.02
CA ASN A 186 2.27 4.21 4.74
C ASN A 186 1.51 3.10 4.00
N ARG A 187 0.45 3.45 3.27
CA ARG A 187 -0.25 2.49 2.40
C ARG A 187 0.63 2.05 1.24
N LEU A 188 1.35 2.97 0.60
CA LEU A 188 2.30 2.62 -0.46
C LEU A 188 3.42 1.71 0.05
N PHE A 189 4.03 2.09 1.19
CA PHE A 189 5.04 1.26 1.85
C PHE A 189 4.51 -0.16 2.13
N THR A 190 3.32 -0.23 2.73
CA THR A 190 2.70 -1.52 3.06
C THR A 190 2.46 -2.34 1.81
N ALA A 191 1.95 -1.74 0.73
CA ALA A 191 1.66 -2.43 -0.52
C ALA A 191 2.92 -2.97 -1.21
N ILE A 192 3.99 -2.15 -1.31
CA ILE A 192 5.27 -2.58 -1.91
C ILE A 192 5.85 -3.76 -1.14
N THR A 193 5.81 -3.70 0.19
CA THR A 193 6.36 -4.75 1.06
C THR A 193 5.51 -6.02 1.14
N ARG A 194 4.40 -6.14 0.38
CA ARG A 194 3.68 -7.42 0.24
C ARG A 194 4.24 -8.29 -0.87
N SER A 195 5.14 -7.78 -1.70
CA SER A 195 5.76 -8.59 -2.74
C SER A 195 6.95 -9.36 -2.20
N LYS A 196 7.08 -10.60 -2.68
CA LYS A 196 8.25 -11.44 -2.54
C LYS A 196 9.18 -11.37 -3.74
N ALA A 197 8.73 -10.91 -4.91
CA ALA A 197 9.57 -10.86 -6.11
C ALA A 197 9.33 -9.59 -6.93
N TRP A 198 8.16 -9.44 -7.54
CA TRP A 198 7.90 -8.36 -8.49
C TRP A 198 6.79 -7.42 -8.01
N VAL A 199 6.98 -6.12 -8.30
CA VAL A 199 6.01 -5.07 -8.03
C VAL A 199 5.78 -4.24 -9.30
N ARG A 200 4.51 -3.99 -9.60
CA ARG A 200 4.08 -3.10 -10.68
C ARG A 200 3.21 -2.00 -10.07
N ILE A 201 3.67 -0.76 -10.13
CA ILE A 201 3.02 0.39 -9.52
C ILE A 201 2.33 1.18 -10.62
N LEU A 202 1.01 1.15 -10.62
CA LEU A 202 0.17 1.69 -11.68
C LEU A 202 -0.54 2.93 -11.17
N GLY A 203 -0.60 3.97 -12.00
CA GLY A 203 -1.35 5.15 -11.61
C GLY A 203 -1.57 6.13 -12.75
N ILE A 204 -2.28 7.20 -12.44
CA ILE A 204 -2.67 8.22 -13.41
C ILE A 204 -2.41 9.63 -12.90
N GLY A 205 -2.17 10.54 -13.84
CA GLY A 205 -2.12 11.98 -13.59
C GLY A 205 -0.92 12.45 -12.75
N PRO A 206 -0.91 13.74 -12.34
CA PRO A 206 0.29 14.40 -11.83
C PRO A 206 0.81 13.83 -10.51
N ASN A 207 -0.09 13.27 -9.69
CA ASN A 207 0.31 12.62 -8.44
C ASN A 207 1.08 11.31 -8.69
N MET A 208 0.81 10.61 -9.80
CA MET A 208 1.63 9.47 -10.23
C MET A 208 3.02 9.94 -10.67
N ASP A 209 3.08 11.04 -11.44
CA ASP A 209 4.36 11.61 -11.89
C ASP A 209 5.26 12.00 -10.72
N LEU A 210 4.70 12.53 -9.63
CA LEU A 210 5.46 12.82 -8.40
C LEU A 210 6.11 11.55 -7.82
N LEU A 211 5.41 10.42 -7.80
CA LEU A 211 5.98 9.16 -7.30
C LEU A 211 7.08 8.63 -8.24
N ILE A 212 6.88 8.75 -9.56
CA ILE A 212 7.87 8.38 -10.56
C ILE A 212 9.14 9.23 -10.41
N GLN A 213 9.01 10.53 -10.19
CA GLN A 213 10.14 11.43 -9.95
C GLN A 213 10.94 11.03 -8.70
N GLU A 214 10.24 10.73 -7.60
CA GLU A 214 10.89 10.25 -6.37
C GLU A 214 11.62 8.91 -6.60
N TRP A 215 11.02 8.01 -7.36
CA TRP A 215 11.61 6.71 -7.70
C TRP A 215 12.82 6.83 -8.65
N ASN A 216 12.74 7.68 -9.67
CA ASN A 216 13.87 7.93 -10.58
C ASN A 216 15.06 8.53 -9.83
N THR A 217 14.82 9.51 -8.95
CA THR A 217 15.87 10.07 -8.10
C THR A 217 16.53 8.99 -7.23
N LEU A 218 15.76 8.06 -6.67
CA LEU A 218 16.32 6.93 -5.92
C LEU A 218 17.18 6.02 -6.81
N ARG A 219 16.74 5.72 -8.04
CA ARG A 219 17.49 4.89 -9.00
C ARG A 219 18.81 5.52 -9.41
N GLU A 220 18.80 6.82 -9.70
CA GLU A 220 19.99 7.61 -10.02
C GLU A 220 20.99 7.67 -8.85
N ASN A 221 20.53 7.40 -7.62
CA ASN A 221 21.36 7.29 -6.43
C ASN A 221 21.67 5.83 -6.04
N ASP A 222 21.60 4.88 -6.98
CA ASP A 222 21.90 3.46 -6.77
C ASP A 222 21.09 2.84 -5.61
N TYR A 223 19.83 3.27 -5.45
CA TYR A 223 18.95 2.87 -4.35
C TYR A 223 19.46 3.20 -2.94
N LYS A 224 20.45 4.09 -2.82
CA LYS A 224 20.93 4.63 -1.55
C LYS A 224 20.04 5.77 -1.11
N LEU A 225 19.77 5.89 0.18
CA LEU A 225 18.97 6.97 0.74
C LEU A 225 19.86 8.15 1.07
N ARG A 226 19.78 9.22 0.28
CA ARG A 226 20.52 10.46 0.50
C ARG A 226 19.59 11.60 0.90
N PHE A 227 19.75 12.11 2.11
CA PHE A 227 18.89 13.19 2.64
C PHE A 227 19.55 13.95 3.78
N ARG A 228 18.99 15.12 4.13
CA ARG A 228 19.33 15.84 5.36
C ARG A 228 18.62 15.18 6.54
N TYR A 229 19.40 14.72 7.50
CA TYR A 229 18.87 14.13 8.72
C TYR A 229 18.12 15.20 9.53
N PRO A 230 16.87 14.94 9.95
CA PRO A 230 16.04 15.94 10.59
C PRO A 230 16.60 16.33 11.97
N THR A 231 16.39 17.58 12.37
CA THR A 231 16.69 18.06 13.73
C THR A 231 15.74 17.43 14.75
N ASP A 232 16.05 17.55 16.05
CA ASP A 232 15.21 17.00 17.10
C ASP A 232 13.80 17.63 17.12
N GLU A 233 13.69 18.92 16.80
CA GLU A 233 12.42 19.62 16.62
C GLU A 233 11.64 19.05 15.43
N GLU A 234 12.29 18.84 14.29
CA GLU A 234 11.67 18.24 13.09
C GLU A 234 11.22 16.79 13.38
N LYS A 235 12.06 15.98 14.04
CA LYS A 235 11.73 14.62 14.51
C LYS A 235 10.51 14.64 15.44
N LYS A 236 10.45 15.56 16.41
CA LYS A 236 9.28 15.72 17.31
C LYS A 236 8.01 16.01 16.52
N GLN A 237 8.06 16.91 15.53
CA GLN A 237 6.89 17.22 14.69
C GLN A 237 6.41 15.99 13.91
N LEU A 238 7.33 15.24 13.28
CA LEU A 238 7.01 14.00 12.57
C LEU A 238 6.40 12.94 13.51
N ARG A 239 6.90 12.85 14.75
CA ARG A 239 6.43 11.91 15.77
C ARG A 239 5.03 12.22 16.28
N ILE A 240 4.72 13.50 16.53
CA ILE A 240 3.39 13.91 17.01
C ILE A 240 2.33 13.47 15.99
N ILE A 241 2.59 13.70 14.70
CA ILE A 241 1.71 13.28 13.60
C ILE A 241 1.51 11.75 13.62
N ASN A 242 2.58 10.98 13.76
CA ASN A 242 2.50 9.51 13.83
C ASN A 242 1.68 9.02 15.03
N LYS A 243 1.86 9.62 16.22
CA LYS A 243 1.10 9.26 17.43
C LYS A 243 -0.37 9.63 17.31
N GLU A 244 -0.71 10.81 16.77
CA GLU A 244 -2.10 11.21 16.56
C GLU A 244 -2.84 10.26 15.62
N LEU A 245 -2.16 9.77 14.57
CA LEU A 245 -2.73 8.79 13.64
C LEU A 245 -3.01 7.45 14.34
N GLN A 246 -2.09 6.97 15.18
CA GLN A 246 -2.31 5.76 15.99
C GLN A 246 -3.47 5.94 16.98
N GLY A 247 -3.56 7.12 17.61
CA GLY A 247 -4.64 7.50 18.51
C GLY A 247 -6.00 7.56 17.83
N ARG A 248 -6.14 8.23 16.68
CA ARG A 248 -7.40 8.32 15.92
C ARG A 248 -7.90 6.95 15.46
N GLY A 249 -7.00 6.05 15.07
CA GLY A 249 -7.35 4.67 14.71
C GLY A 249 -7.91 3.88 15.90
N GLN A 250 -7.31 4.01 17.09
CA GLN A 250 -7.82 3.41 18.32
C GLN A 250 -9.13 4.04 18.78
N THR A 251 -9.26 5.37 18.74
CA THR A 251 -10.47 6.08 19.15
C THR A 251 -11.65 5.75 18.24
N ARG A 252 -11.46 5.70 16.91
CA ARG A 252 -12.52 5.30 15.97
C ARG A 252 -12.92 3.83 16.16
N ARG A 253 -11.97 2.92 16.36
CA ARG A 253 -12.27 1.50 16.66
C ARG A 253 -12.99 1.35 18.00
N ARG A 254 -12.59 2.09 19.03
CA ARG A 254 -13.27 2.12 20.34
C ARG A 254 -14.67 2.70 20.23
N ALA A 255 -14.86 3.81 19.51
CA ALA A 255 -16.17 4.43 19.31
C ALA A 255 -17.13 3.50 18.56
N VAL A 256 -16.68 2.87 17.47
CA VAL A 256 -17.49 1.89 16.72
C VAL A 256 -17.79 0.66 17.58
N LYS A 257 -16.83 0.19 18.38
CA LYS A 257 -17.06 -0.92 19.33
C LYS A 257 -18.12 -0.57 20.38
N LEU A 258 -18.03 0.63 20.97
CA LEU A 258 -19.00 1.12 21.96
C LEU A 258 -20.39 1.27 21.35
N GLN A 259 -20.49 1.84 20.15
CA GLN A 259 -21.76 1.98 19.41
C GLN A 259 -22.36 0.62 19.07
N ARG A 260 -21.54 -0.35 18.67
CA ARG A 260 -21.99 -1.74 18.45
C ARG A 260 -22.52 -2.38 19.73
N GLU A 261 -21.82 -2.23 20.85
CA GLU A 261 -22.24 -2.77 22.15
C GLU A 261 -23.55 -2.12 22.63
N GLN A 262 -23.71 -0.81 22.44
CA GLN A 262 -24.95 -0.09 22.72
C GLN A 262 -26.11 -0.58 21.85
N LEU A 263 -25.88 -0.81 20.55
CA LEU A 263 -26.89 -1.33 19.63
C LEU A 263 -27.34 -2.74 20.03
N ILE A 264 -26.40 -3.63 20.39
CA ILE A 264 -26.70 -4.98 20.87
C ILE A 264 -27.55 -4.93 22.14
N LEU A 265 -27.23 -4.03 23.08
CA LEU A 265 -27.99 -3.85 24.31
C LEU A 265 -29.40 -3.30 24.07
N ALA A 266 -29.57 -2.37 23.13
CA ALA A 266 -30.87 -1.81 22.76
C ALA A 266 -31.78 -2.88 22.14
N VAL A 267 -31.24 -3.75 21.28
CA VAL A 267 -31.98 -4.90 20.74
C VAL A 267 -32.34 -5.90 21.85
N ALA A 268 -31.40 -6.19 22.76
CA ALA A 268 -31.66 -7.10 23.88
C ALA A 268 -32.72 -6.59 24.86
N ARG A 269 -32.89 -5.26 24.96
CA ARG A 269 -33.94 -4.60 25.77
C ARG A 269 -35.28 -4.49 25.05
N GLY A 270 -35.33 -4.78 23.76
CA GLY A 270 -36.52 -4.59 22.92
C GLY A 270 -36.77 -3.14 22.51
N ASP A 271 -35.80 -2.24 22.73
CA ASP A 271 -35.86 -0.85 22.30
C ASP A 271 -35.75 -0.73 20.77
N ILE A 272 -35.16 -1.75 20.13
CA ILE A 272 -35.01 -1.87 18.67
C ILE A 272 -35.48 -3.27 18.27
N ASP A 273 -36.39 -3.33 17.30
CA ASP A 273 -36.86 -4.58 16.73
C ASP A 273 -35.73 -5.27 15.95
N ARG A 274 -35.48 -6.54 16.30
CA ARG A 274 -34.36 -7.31 15.76
C ARG A 274 -34.51 -7.55 14.26
N ASP A 275 -35.70 -7.90 13.81
CA ASP A 275 -35.94 -8.32 12.43
C ASP A 275 -35.94 -7.10 11.50
N GLN A 276 -36.47 -5.97 11.97
CA GLN A 276 -36.38 -4.69 11.27
C GLN A 276 -34.93 -4.19 11.17
N LEU A 277 -34.13 -4.32 12.24
CA LEU A 277 -32.71 -3.96 12.18
C LEU A 277 -31.93 -4.83 11.18
N ILE A 278 -32.22 -6.14 11.13
CA ILE A 278 -31.62 -7.05 10.14
C ILE A 278 -31.98 -6.59 8.73
N LEU A 279 -33.26 -6.29 8.49
CA LEU A 279 -33.74 -5.82 7.19
C LEU A 279 -33.11 -4.47 6.79
N GLU A 280 -32.93 -3.54 7.73
CA GLU A 280 -32.26 -2.26 7.51
C GLU A 280 -30.78 -2.45 7.16
N LEU A 281 -30.09 -3.34 7.86
CA LEU A 281 -28.69 -3.69 7.59
C LEU A 281 -28.52 -4.37 6.22
N GLU A 282 -29.45 -5.24 5.84
CA GLU A 282 -29.48 -5.89 4.53
C GLU A 282 -29.73 -4.90 3.38
N ASN A 283 -30.49 -3.83 3.66
CA ASN A 283 -30.80 -2.77 2.68
C ASN A 283 -29.75 -1.65 2.61
N LEU A 284 -28.74 -1.64 3.48
CA LEU A 284 -27.65 -0.67 3.41
C LEU A 284 -26.80 -0.92 2.16
N LYS A 285 -26.97 -0.06 1.14
CA LYS A 285 -26.03 0.02 0.04
C LYS A 285 -24.73 0.68 0.52
N PRO A 286 -23.53 0.20 0.11
CA PRO A 286 -22.28 0.86 0.44
C PRO A 286 -22.32 2.31 -0.04
N ALA A 287 -21.92 3.24 0.83
CA ALA A 287 -22.05 4.68 0.59
C ALA A 287 -21.31 5.09 -0.70
N THR A 288 -22.09 5.50 -1.71
CA THR A 288 -21.57 6.25 -2.86
C THR A 288 -21.12 7.61 -2.36
N SER A 289 -19.82 7.90 -2.41
CA SER A 289 -19.28 9.20 -2.01
C SER A 289 -19.80 10.29 -2.96
N LYS A 290 -20.63 11.20 -2.46
CA LYS A 290 -21.02 12.42 -3.16
C LYS A 290 -19.82 13.38 -3.28
N ARG A 291 -19.81 14.06 -4.43
CA ARG A 291 -18.86 15.05 -4.97
C ARG A 291 -18.30 16.04 -3.96
#